data_AF-A0A4V3ZPH6-F1
#
_entry.id   AF-A0A4V3ZPH6-F1
#
_cell.length_a   1.000
_cell.length_b   1.000
_cell.length_c   1.000
_cell.angle_alpha   90.00
_cell.angle_beta   90.00
_cell.angle_gamma   90.00
#
_symmetry.space_group_name_H-M   'P 1'
#
loop_
_entity.id
_entity.type
_entity.pdbx_description
1 polymer ?
#
loop_
_entity_poly.entity_id
_entity_poly.type
_entity_poly.pdbx_seq_one_letter_code
_entity_poly.pdbx_strand_id
1 'polypeptide(L)'
;MVYKQKRTFLEWCIKKIRKIFNLDGKKGKTRINLVSSFPLYKPYSAGTYKDRSALTLLAINELIPVLSSFTKSLGYKSTETIHLNSLLEPEQSKSANELKAIFDKHHSDKGAEYNSYHLLYSMILADRSAIKNVFEIGLGTNNTDVVSNMGKEGAPGASLRAFREFLPHAEIFGADVDKRVLFEDERIRTFHVDQTDDKTFDLLNQQLPNHFDLMIDDGLHAPNANVRALNFFLSHIKVGGWAVIEDIGEPAIPVWELIGSILPAEFESAIYRTEKAILFAVKRVN
;
A
#
# COMPACT_ATOMS: atom_id res chain seq x y z
N MET A 1 12.57 -9.08 45.25
CA MET A 1 13.95 -9.10 44.71
C MET A 1 14.06 -10.02 43.48
N VAL A 2 13.15 -9.86 42.49
CA VAL A 2 13.11 -10.69 41.25
C VAL A 2 12.88 -9.82 39.98
N TYR A 3 12.69 -8.51 40.13
CA TYR A 3 12.35 -7.60 39.01
C TYR A 3 13.53 -6.82 38.40
N LYS A 4 14.73 -6.86 39.00
CA LYS A 4 15.92 -6.14 38.49
C LYS A 4 16.75 -6.94 37.46
N GLN A 5 16.51 -8.24 37.29
CA GLN A 5 17.30 -9.12 36.42
C GLN A 5 16.72 -9.33 35.00
N LYS A 6 15.44 -9.00 34.75
CA LYS A 6 14.84 -9.11 33.40
C LYS A 6 15.14 -7.90 32.49
N ARG A 7 15.40 -6.72 33.07
CA ARG A 7 15.71 -5.50 32.30
C ARG A 7 17.08 -5.59 31.61
N THR A 8 18.05 -6.25 32.24
CA THR A 8 19.41 -6.38 31.73
C THR A 8 19.55 -7.35 30.57
N PHE A 9 18.72 -8.39 30.46
CA PHE A 9 18.79 -9.34 29.34
C PHE A 9 18.22 -8.74 28.05
N LEU A 10 17.09 -8.03 28.12
CA LEU A 10 16.53 -7.34 26.96
C LEU A 10 17.42 -6.17 26.52
N GLU A 11 17.98 -5.39 27.45
CA GLU A 11 18.95 -4.34 27.15
C GLU A 11 20.27 -4.89 26.60
N TRP A 12 20.70 -6.07 27.05
CA TRP A 12 21.87 -6.77 26.51
C TRP A 12 21.61 -7.33 25.12
N CYS A 13 20.44 -7.94 24.87
CA CYS A 13 20.01 -8.36 23.54
C CYS A 13 19.90 -7.16 22.60
N ILE A 14 19.30 -6.04 23.04
CA ILE A 14 19.20 -4.79 22.27
C ILE A 14 20.60 -4.20 22.03
N LYS A 15 21.52 -4.20 23.00
CA LYS A 15 22.93 -3.77 22.79
C LYS A 15 23.68 -4.67 21.82
N LYS A 16 23.43 -5.99 21.85
CA LYS A 16 24.09 -6.97 20.98
C LYS A 16 23.53 -6.91 19.56
N ILE A 17 22.23 -6.64 19.41
CA ILE A 17 21.56 -6.34 18.14
C ILE A 17 22.06 -4.98 17.59
N ARG A 18 22.12 -3.92 18.42
CA ARG A 18 22.71 -2.61 18.06
C ARG A 18 24.20 -2.67 17.69
N LYS A 19 24.93 -3.72 18.10
CA LYS A 19 26.33 -3.94 17.68
C LYS A 19 26.45 -4.67 16.34
N ILE A 20 25.40 -5.38 15.91
CA ILE A 20 25.33 -6.12 14.63
C ILE A 20 24.79 -5.22 13.51
N PHE A 21 23.96 -4.25 13.86
CA PHE A 21 23.36 -3.30 12.95
C PHE A 21 23.83 -1.90 13.35
N ASN A 22 24.59 -1.22 12.49
CA ASN A 22 24.81 0.22 12.64
C ASN A 22 23.50 0.93 12.26
N LEU A 23 22.53 0.95 13.18
CA LEU A 23 21.16 1.46 12.96
C LEU A 23 21.08 2.99 13.01
N ASP A 24 22.15 3.66 13.41
CA ASP A 24 22.16 5.11 13.64
C ASP A 24 22.51 5.93 12.38
N GLY A 25 22.53 5.32 11.18
CA GLY A 25 22.85 6.01 9.94
C GLY A 25 22.06 5.52 8.73
N LYS A 26 21.74 6.44 7.79
CA LYS A 26 21.04 6.19 6.51
C LYS A 26 21.71 5.14 5.58
N LYS A 27 22.89 4.62 5.94
CA LYS A 27 23.64 3.55 5.25
C LYS A 27 24.33 2.66 6.28
N GLY A 28 23.67 1.59 6.72
CA GLY A 28 24.25 0.55 7.56
C GLY A 28 24.56 -0.71 6.74
N LYS A 29 25.71 -1.37 7.01
CA LYS A 29 25.94 -2.76 6.59
C LYS A 29 25.63 -3.66 7.77
N THR A 30 24.65 -4.55 7.62
CA THR A 30 24.36 -5.59 8.60
C THR A 30 25.00 -6.90 8.16
N ARG A 31 25.55 -7.66 9.10
CA ARG A 31 25.93 -9.06 8.87
C ARG A 31 24.72 -9.96 9.12
N ILE A 32 24.07 -10.40 8.05
CA ILE A 32 22.94 -11.34 8.09
C ILE A 32 23.41 -12.68 7.55
N ASN A 33 23.06 -13.77 8.23
CA ASN A 33 23.22 -15.11 7.69
C ASN A 33 21.98 -15.43 6.83
N LEU A 34 22.12 -15.34 5.51
CA LEU A 34 21.00 -15.41 4.56
C LEU A 34 20.20 -16.72 4.68
N VAL A 35 20.91 -17.85 4.74
CA VAL A 35 20.29 -19.19 4.77
C VAL A 35 19.43 -19.40 6.02
N SER A 36 19.89 -18.91 7.18
CA SER A 36 19.14 -19.05 8.44
C SER A 36 18.06 -17.97 8.62
N SER A 37 18.26 -16.78 8.05
CA SER A 37 17.34 -15.65 8.22
C SER A 37 16.16 -15.70 7.25
N PHE A 38 16.32 -16.39 6.10
CA PHE A 38 15.30 -16.53 5.06
C PHE A 38 14.96 -18.01 4.81
N PRO A 39 14.40 -18.72 5.82
CA PRO A 39 14.23 -20.16 5.75
C PRO A 39 13.28 -20.63 4.65
N LEU A 40 12.34 -19.79 4.21
CA LEU A 40 11.41 -20.09 3.11
C LEU A 40 12.13 -20.18 1.75
N TYR A 41 13.19 -19.39 1.57
CA TYR A 41 13.87 -19.22 0.29
C TYR A 41 15.15 -20.06 0.17
N LYS A 42 15.55 -20.74 1.26
CA LYS A 42 16.79 -21.53 1.23
C LYS A 42 16.59 -22.85 0.46
N PRO A 43 17.61 -23.31 -0.27
CA PRO A 43 17.59 -24.65 -0.82
C PRO A 43 17.66 -25.70 0.29
N TYR A 44 16.81 -26.72 0.19
CA TYR A 44 16.77 -27.88 1.08
C TYR A 44 17.67 -29.01 0.55
N SER A 45 18.94 -28.67 0.31
CA SER A 45 19.96 -29.56 -0.23
C SER A 45 21.32 -29.33 0.46
N ALA A 46 22.24 -30.29 0.29
CA ALA A 46 23.62 -30.15 0.71
C ALA A 46 24.35 -29.05 -0.11
N GLY A 47 25.41 -28.48 0.45
CA GLY A 47 26.23 -27.49 -0.24
C GLY A 47 26.96 -26.55 0.71
N THR A 48 27.94 -25.80 0.19
CA THR A 48 28.67 -24.82 0.99
C THR A 48 27.75 -23.65 1.36
N TYR A 49 28.11 -22.89 2.41
CA TYR A 49 27.37 -21.67 2.75
C TYR A 49 27.31 -20.69 1.57
N LYS A 50 28.41 -20.54 0.82
CA LYS A 50 28.51 -19.64 -0.34
C LYS A 50 27.42 -19.98 -1.36
N ASP A 51 27.37 -21.23 -1.81
CA ASP A 51 26.43 -21.66 -2.85
C ASP A 51 24.98 -21.56 -2.37
N ARG A 52 24.72 -22.03 -1.15
CA ARG A 52 23.37 -21.98 -0.57
C ARG A 52 22.89 -20.55 -0.36
N SER A 53 23.78 -19.63 0.03
CA SER A 53 23.44 -18.22 0.20
C SER A 53 23.13 -17.53 -1.14
N ALA A 54 23.85 -17.86 -2.21
CA ALA A 54 23.59 -17.36 -3.55
C ALA A 54 22.22 -17.83 -4.07
N LEU A 55 21.92 -19.12 -3.93
CA LEU A 55 20.62 -19.68 -4.29
C LEU A 55 19.47 -19.11 -3.44
N THR A 56 19.71 -18.82 -2.16
CA THR A 56 18.72 -18.17 -1.29
C THR A 56 18.40 -16.77 -1.80
N LEU A 57 19.41 -15.98 -2.20
CA LEU A 57 19.20 -14.66 -2.80
C LEU A 57 18.45 -14.74 -4.13
N LEU A 58 18.77 -15.72 -4.96
CA LEU A 58 18.06 -15.96 -6.21
C LEU A 58 16.57 -16.21 -5.95
N ALA A 59 16.26 -17.14 -5.05
CA ALA A 59 14.88 -17.48 -4.70
C ALA A 59 14.11 -16.29 -4.09
N ILE A 60 14.75 -15.44 -3.28
CA ILE A 60 14.13 -14.22 -2.73
C ILE A 60 13.64 -13.29 -3.85
N ASN A 61 14.41 -13.15 -4.93
CA ASN A 61 14.08 -12.24 -6.02
C ASN A 61 13.17 -12.88 -7.08
N GLU A 62 13.29 -14.20 -7.31
CA GLU A 62 12.66 -14.86 -8.46
C GLU A 62 11.39 -15.63 -8.14
N LEU A 63 11.11 -15.97 -6.87
CA LEU A 63 9.97 -16.82 -6.55
C LEU A 63 8.64 -16.25 -7.06
N ILE A 64 8.39 -14.96 -6.85
CA ILE A 64 7.15 -14.32 -7.31
C ILE A 64 7.09 -14.19 -8.84
N PRO A 65 8.13 -13.70 -9.55
CA PRO A 65 8.17 -13.75 -11.01
C PRO A 65 7.92 -15.13 -11.61
N VAL A 66 8.50 -16.18 -11.01
CA VAL A 66 8.29 -17.57 -11.42
C VAL A 66 6.83 -17.98 -11.20
N LEU A 67 6.22 -17.64 -10.07
CA LEU A 67 4.80 -17.94 -9.81
C LEU A 67 3.86 -17.18 -10.77
N SER A 68 4.11 -15.90 -11.06
CA SER A 68 3.35 -15.14 -12.08
C SER A 68 3.45 -15.80 -13.47
N SER A 69 4.65 -16.25 -13.85
CA SER A 69 4.85 -16.95 -15.12
C SER A 69 4.16 -18.32 -15.13
N PHE A 70 4.14 -19.00 -13.98
CA PHE A 70 3.47 -20.28 -13.83
C PHE A 70 1.95 -20.15 -14.00
N THR A 71 1.29 -19.15 -13.40
CA THR A 71 -0.17 -18.96 -13.59
C THR A 71 -0.50 -18.66 -15.06
N LYS A 72 0.32 -17.84 -15.73
CA LYS A 72 0.21 -17.61 -17.19
C LYS A 72 0.29 -18.92 -17.98
N SER A 73 1.22 -19.83 -17.63
CA SER A 73 1.37 -21.13 -18.30
C SER A 73 0.18 -22.07 -18.09
N LEU A 74 -0.58 -21.90 -17.00
CA LEU A 74 -1.80 -22.64 -16.70
C LEU A 74 -3.04 -22.06 -17.39
N GLY A 75 -2.91 -20.95 -18.13
CA GLY A 75 -4.02 -20.31 -18.83
C GLY A 75 -4.87 -19.38 -17.96
N TYR A 76 -4.37 -18.97 -16.79
CA TYR A 76 -5.04 -17.92 -16.01
C TYR A 76 -5.01 -16.59 -16.76
N LYS A 77 -6.01 -15.74 -16.52
CA LYS A 77 -6.14 -14.43 -17.17
C LYS A 77 -4.90 -13.57 -16.86
N SER A 78 -4.35 -12.91 -17.87
CA SER A 78 -3.31 -11.90 -17.66
C SER A 78 -3.91 -10.61 -17.11
N THR A 79 -3.24 -10.00 -16.14
CA THR A 79 -3.53 -8.63 -15.70
C THR A 79 -3.11 -7.65 -16.80
N GLU A 80 -4.04 -6.79 -17.22
CA GLU A 80 -3.77 -5.76 -18.22
C GLU A 80 -2.97 -4.60 -17.60
N THR A 81 -2.12 -3.97 -18.42
CA THR A 81 -1.44 -2.71 -18.08
C THR A 81 -2.02 -1.57 -18.89
N ILE A 82 -2.54 -0.54 -18.22
CA ILE A 82 -3.20 0.62 -18.80
C ILE A 82 -2.36 1.86 -18.51
N HIS A 83 -2.10 2.67 -19.53
CA HIS A 83 -1.41 3.95 -19.36
C HIS A 83 -2.42 5.03 -18.96
N LEU A 84 -2.24 5.72 -17.84
CA LEU A 84 -3.27 6.64 -17.31
C LEU A 84 -3.67 7.74 -18.29
N ASN A 85 -2.73 8.26 -19.10
CA ASN A 85 -3.06 9.28 -20.11
C ASN A 85 -4.00 8.77 -21.22
N SER A 86 -4.17 7.46 -21.40
CA SER A 86 -5.13 6.92 -22.37
C SER A 86 -6.58 6.95 -21.86
N LEU A 87 -6.82 7.35 -20.60
CA LEU A 87 -8.15 7.43 -19.98
C LEU A 87 -8.84 8.79 -20.19
N LEU A 88 -8.25 9.70 -20.97
CA LEU A 88 -8.68 11.10 -21.06
C LEU A 88 -9.71 11.32 -22.19
N GLU A 89 -10.98 11.04 -21.93
CA GLU A 89 -12.05 11.65 -22.73
C GLU A 89 -12.27 13.13 -22.36
N PRO A 90 -12.81 14.00 -23.24
CA PRO A 90 -12.92 15.43 -22.98
C PRO A 90 -13.67 15.81 -21.68
N GLU A 91 -14.74 15.09 -21.34
CA GLU A 91 -15.52 15.33 -20.11
C GLU A 91 -14.76 14.87 -18.85
N GLN A 92 -14.10 13.72 -18.91
CA GLN A 92 -13.25 13.19 -17.85
C GLN A 92 -12.05 14.10 -17.59
N SER A 93 -11.50 14.72 -18.65
CA SER A 93 -10.42 15.70 -18.54
C SER A 93 -10.80 16.91 -17.68
N LYS A 94 -12.04 17.42 -17.77
CA LYS A 94 -12.49 18.53 -16.92
C LYS A 94 -12.54 18.13 -15.44
N SER A 95 -13.16 16.99 -15.14
CA SER A 95 -13.27 16.48 -13.76
C SER A 95 -11.89 16.16 -13.17
N ALA A 96 -10.99 15.59 -13.99
CA ALA A 96 -9.61 15.30 -13.61
C ALA A 96 -8.84 16.56 -13.24
N ASN A 97 -8.93 17.62 -14.05
CA ASN A 97 -8.28 18.90 -13.78
C ASN A 97 -8.82 19.58 -12.52
N GLU A 98 -10.12 19.47 -12.26
CA GLU A 98 -10.73 19.97 -11.03
C GLU A 98 -10.21 19.22 -9.80
N LEU A 99 -10.20 17.87 -9.85
CA LEU A 99 -9.65 17.06 -8.77
C LEU A 99 -8.16 17.35 -8.54
N LYS A 100 -7.39 17.52 -9.61
CA LYS A 100 -5.99 17.93 -9.53
C LYS A 100 -5.82 19.25 -8.78
N ALA A 101 -6.61 20.28 -9.14
CA ALA A 101 -6.56 21.57 -8.47
C ALA A 101 -6.92 21.48 -6.98
N ILE A 102 -7.85 20.61 -6.61
CA ILE A 102 -8.22 20.35 -5.22
C ILE A 102 -7.07 19.64 -4.47
N PHE A 103 -6.42 18.64 -5.07
CA PHE A 103 -5.23 18.03 -4.47
C PHE A 103 -4.11 19.06 -4.26
N ASP A 104 -3.82 19.89 -5.27
CA ASP A 104 -2.81 20.94 -5.19
C ASP A 104 -3.13 21.93 -4.05
N LYS A 105 -4.40 22.33 -3.90
CA LYS A 105 -4.89 23.22 -2.83
C LYS A 105 -4.67 22.64 -1.43
N HIS A 106 -4.87 21.33 -1.25
CA HIS A 106 -4.70 20.65 0.04
C HIS A 106 -3.29 20.13 0.28
N HIS A 107 -2.35 20.37 -0.65
CA HIS A 107 -0.97 19.90 -0.60
C HIS A 107 -0.82 18.36 -0.66
N SER A 108 -1.69 17.70 -1.42
CA SER A 108 -1.57 16.27 -1.75
C SER A 108 -0.83 16.11 -3.09
N ASP A 109 0.12 15.17 -3.13
CA ASP A 109 0.91 14.86 -4.32
C ASP A 109 0.18 13.99 -5.35
N LYS A 110 -1.02 13.50 -5.06
CA LYS A 110 -1.87 12.73 -6.00
C LYS A 110 -2.25 13.54 -7.25
N GLY A 111 -2.21 14.86 -7.15
CA GLY A 111 -2.35 15.82 -8.26
C GLY A 111 -1.03 16.17 -8.97
N ALA A 112 0.13 15.74 -8.47
CA ALA A 112 1.41 16.09 -9.05
C ALA A 112 1.61 15.44 -10.43
N GLU A 113 2.30 16.15 -11.33
CA GLU A 113 2.50 15.70 -12.71
C GLU A 113 3.15 14.31 -12.81
N TYR A 114 4.06 14.00 -11.88
CA TYR A 114 4.76 12.71 -11.88
C TYR A 114 3.87 11.54 -11.44
N ASN A 115 2.85 11.78 -10.60
CA ASN A 115 1.92 10.74 -10.14
C ASN A 115 0.71 10.63 -11.07
N SER A 116 0.06 11.76 -11.37
CA SER A 116 -1.16 11.83 -12.17
C SER A 116 -2.30 10.91 -11.71
N TYR A 117 -2.37 10.59 -10.41
CA TYR A 117 -3.39 9.69 -9.84
C TYR A 117 -4.81 10.25 -9.97
N HIS A 118 -4.94 11.58 -10.01
CA HIS A 118 -6.21 12.27 -10.31
C HIS A 118 -6.88 11.80 -11.62
N LEU A 119 -6.14 11.24 -12.58
CA LEU A 119 -6.70 10.67 -13.81
C LEU A 119 -7.55 9.43 -13.50
N LEU A 120 -7.02 8.49 -12.73
CA LEU A 120 -7.76 7.30 -12.32
C LEU A 120 -8.90 7.66 -11.37
N TYR A 121 -8.63 8.52 -10.38
CA TYR A 121 -9.63 8.88 -9.39
C TYR A 121 -10.80 9.66 -9.96
N SER A 122 -10.57 10.52 -10.96
CA SER A 122 -11.69 11.24 -11.61
C SER A 122 -12.61 10.30 -12.40
N MET A 123 -12.07 9.20 -12.96
CA MET A 123 -12.86 8.14 -13.58
C MET A 123 -13.65 7.33 -12.54
N ILE A 124 -13.01 6.91 -11.45
CA ILE A 124 -13.66 6.14 -10.37
C ILE A 124 -14.79 6.96 -9.72
N LEU A 125 -14.55 8.25 -9.51
CA LEU A 125 -15.42 9.16 -8.78
C LEU A 125 -16.29 10.03 -9.70
N ALA A 126 -16.57 9.58 -10.93
CA ALA A 126 -17.28 10.37 -11.94
C ALA A 126 -18.67 10.82 -11.46
N ASP A 127 -19.46 9.91 -10.85
CA ASP A 127 -20.73 10.27 -10.20
C ASP A 127 -20.50 10.60 -8.71
N ARG A 128 -19.98 11.80 -8.47
CA ARG A 128 -19.64 12.31 -7.13
C ARG A 128 -20.81 12.26 -6.14
N SER A 129 -22.05 12.39 -6.64
CA SER A 129 -23.25 12.42 -5.80
C SER A 129 -23.61 11.04 -5.24
N ALA A 130 -23.25 9.99 -5.98
CA ALA A 130 -23.48 8.60 -5.61
C ALA A 130 -22.44 8.07 -4.61
N ILE A 131 -21.25 8.68 -4.53
CA ILE A 131 -20.19 8.27 -3.60
C ILE A 131 -20.61 8.55 -2.16
N LYS A 132 -20.52 7.53 -1.30
CA LYS A 132 -20.90 7.60 0.12
C LYS A 132 -19.73 7.37 1.06
N ASN A 133 -18.85 6.42 0.76
CA ASN A 133 -17.76 6.06 1.68
C ASN A 133 -16.44 5.91 0.92
N VAL A 134 -15.43 6.68 1.32
CA VAL A 134 -14.04 6.56 0.82
C VAL A 134 -13.11 6.26 2.00
N PHE A 135 -12.22 5.30 1.83
CA PHE A 135 -11.21 4.94 2.82
C PHE A 135 -9.80 5.03 2.25
N GLU A 136 -8.84 5.49 3.04
CA GLU A 136 -7.42 5.51 2.68
C GLU A 136 -6.54 5.06 3.86
N ILE A 137 -5.64 4.11 3.62
CA ILE A 137 -4.50 3.83 4.50
C ILE A 137 -3.33 4.69 4.06
N GLY A 138 -2.69 5.38 5.01
CA GLY A 138 -1.66 6.37 4.74
C GLY A 138 -2.25 7.77 4.78
N LEU A 139 -2.19 8.41 5.95
CA LEU A 139 -2.50 9.84 6.07
C LEU A 139 -1.28 10.68 5.71
N GLY A 140 -0.12 10.04 5.68
CA GLY A 140 1.18 10.68 5.67
C GLY A 140 1.51 11.22 7.07
N THR A 141 2.78 11.06 7.46
CA THR A 141 3.28 11.61 8.73
C THR A 141 4.41 12.60 8.48
N ASN A 142 4.40 13.71 9.21
CA ASN A 142 5.49 14.67 9.25
C ASN A 142 6.51 14.37 10.37
N ASN A 143 6.31 13.29 11.12
CA ASN A 143 7.22 12.83 12.14
C ASN A 143 8.37 12.03 11.50
N THR A 144 9.57 12.61 11.47
CA THR A 144 10.73 12.06 10.74
C THR A 144 11.33 10.79 11.35
N ASP A 145 10.81 10.34 12.49
CA ASP A 145 11.17 9.08 13.15
C ASP A 145 10.36 7.88 12.65
N VAL A 146 9.36 8.10 11.79
CA VAL A 146 8.52 7.05 11.19
C VAL A 146 9.00 6.72 9.78
N VAL A 147 8.96 5.43 9.41
CA VAL A 147 9.22 4.97 8.03
C VAL A 147 8.12 5.54 7.12
N SER A 148 8.48 5.86 5.86
CA SER A 148 7.55 6.46 4.89
C SER A 148 6.96 7.82 5.33
N ASN A 149 7.72 8.62 6.10
CA ASN A 149 7.32 9.98 6.43
C ASN A 149 7.48 10.94 5.24
N MET A 150 6.68 12.01 5.23
CA MET A 150 6.69 13.08 4.23
C MET A 150 7.70 14.20 4.54
N GLY A 151 8.57 14.01 5.53
CA GLY A 151 9.42 15.08 6.06
C GLY A 151 8.66 16.07 6.94
N LYS A 152 9.40 17.01 7.55
CA LYS A 152 8.85 17.94 8.58
C LYS A 152 7.74 18.85 8.08
N GLU A 153 7.77 19.20 6.80
CA GLU A 153 6.80 20.09 6.15
C GLU A 153 5.60 19.33 5.56
N GLY A 154 5.51 18.01 5.79
CA GLY A 154 4.38 17.21 5.34
C GLY A 154 3.07 17.68 5.97
N ALA A 155 1.97 17.47 5.25
CA ALA A 155 0.61 17.82 5.67
C ALA A 155 -0.26 16.57 5.87
N PRO A 156 -0.23 15.92 7.05
CA PRO A 156 -1.04 14.72 7.31
C PRO A 156 -2.53 14.91 7.01
N GLY A 157 -3.11 13.98 6.25
CA GLY A 157 -4.51 13.96 5.83
C GLY A 157 -4.85 14.90 4.67
N ALA A 158 -3.85 15.39 3.93
CA ALA A 158 -4.04 16.26 2.76
C ALA A 158 -5.00 15.65 1.73
N SER A 159 -4.79 14.38 1.35
CA SER A 159 -5.64 13.63 0.44
C SER A 159 -7.07 13.47 0.99
N LEU A 160 -7.23 13.16 2.28
CA LEU A 160 -8.56 13.05 2.91
C LEU A 160 -9.36 14.35 2.79
N ARG A 161 -8.71 15.51 3.03
CA ARG A 161 -9.36 16.82 2.90
C ARG A 161 -9.70 17.14 1.45
N ALA A 162 -8.84 16.76 0.51
CA ALA A 162 -9.11 16.88 -0.92
C ALA A 162 -10.32 16.03 -1.35
N PHE A 163 -10.37 14.75 -0.95
CA PHE A 163 -11.52 13.89 -1.23
C PHE A 163 -12.81 14.42 -0.60
N ARG A 164 -12.75 14.92 0.64
CA ARG A 164 -13.90 15.56 1.32
C ARG A 164 -14.45 16.75 0.52
N GLU A 165 -13.57 17.59 -0.02
CA GLU A 165 -13.96 18.76 -0.82
C GLU A 165 -14.55 18.33 -2.17
N PHE A 166 -13.93 17.34 -2.82
CA PHE A 166 -14.38 16.85 -4.12
C PHE A 166 -15.71 16.08 -4.06
N LEU A 167 -16.00 15.41 -2.94
CA LEU A 167 -17.15 14.54 -2.74
C LEU A 167 -18.12 15.15 -1.70
N PRO A 168 -19.18 15.87 -2.14
CA PRO A 168 -19.99 16.70 -1.25
C PRO A 168 -20.82 15.91 -0.23
N HIS A 169 -21.06 14.62 -0.46
CA HIS A 169 -21.92 13.77 0.38
C HIS A 169 -21.20 12.55 0.96
N ALA A 170 -19.91 12.38 0.69
CA ALA A 170 -19.16 11.22 1.15
C ALA A 170 -18.64 11.42 2.58
N GLU A 171 -18.69 10.35 3.36
CA GLU A 171 -17.90 10.16 4.57
C GLU A 171 -16.51 9.66 4.16
N ILE A 172 -15.48 10.31 4.70
CA ILE A 172 -14.09 10.01 4.43
C ILE A 172 -13.49 9.35 5.67
N PHE A 173 -12.83 8.23 5.46
CA PHE A 173 -12.21 7.43 6.50
C PHE A 173 -10.72 7.32 6.20
N GLY A 174 -9.88 7.48 7.21
CA GLY A 174 -8.44 7.34 7.08
C GLY A 174 -7.86 6.36 8.08
N ALA A 175 -6.74 5.72 7.77
CA ALA A 175 -5.98 5.01 8.80
C ALA A 175 -4.47 5.16 8.63
N ASP A 176 -3.74 5.25 9.75
CA ASP A 176 -2.28 5.35 9.75
C ASP A 176 -1.67 4.54 10.90
N VAL A 177 -0.40 4.17 10.76
CA VAL A 177 0.38 3.55 11.84
C VAL A 177 0.79 4.58 12.88
N ASP A 178 1.01 5.82 12.46
CA ASP A 178 1.37 6.91 13.36
C ASP A 178 0.15 7.51 14.05
N LYS A 179 -0.11 7.06 15.28
CA LYS A 179 -1.21 7.57 16.11
C LYS A 179 -1.19 9.09 16.32
N ARG A 180 -0.04 9.75 16.16
CA ARG A 180 0.12 11.19 16.39
C ARG A 180 -0.51 12.04 15.29
N VAL A 181 -0.76 11.46 14.11
CA VAL A 181 -1.38 12.17 12.99
C VAL A 181 -2.86 11.86 12.83
N LEU A 182 -3.43 11.01 13.70
CA LEU A 182 -4.86 10.72 13.70
C LEU A 182 -5.63 11.95 14.18
N PHE A 183 -6.71 12.27 13.47
CA PHE A 183 -7.62 13.38 13.75
C PHE A 183 -9.07 13.03 13.39
N GLU A 184 -9.98 13.88 13.82
CA GLU A 184 -11.38 13.87 13.41
C GLU A 184 -11.74 15.28 12.94
N ASP A 185 -12.50 15.38 11.86
CA ASP A 185 -12.98 16.64 11.28
C ASP A 185 -14.36 16.38 10.63
N GLU A 186 -15.02 17.42 10.14
CA GLU A 186 -16.29 17.30 9.41
C GLU A 186 -16.14 16.25 8.28
N ARG A 187 -16.96 15.18 8.37
CA ARG A 187 -16.98 14.03 7.45
C ARG A 187 -15.64 13.30 7.31
N ILE A 188 -14.70 13.48 8.24
CA ILE A 188 -13.42 12.76 8.26
C ILE A 188 -13.24 12.07 9.61
N ARG A 189 -13.07 10.75 9.59
CA ARG A 189 -12.73 9.96 10.77
C ARG A 189 -11.47 9.15 10.52
N THR A 190 -10.54 9.13 11.47
CA THR A 190 -9.28 8.41 11.29
C THR A 190 -9.02 7.37 12.37
N PHE A 191 -8.33 6.31 11.99
CA PHE A 191 -8.13 5.11 12.80
C PHE A 191 -6.67 4.69 12.78
N HIS A 192 -6.29 3.87 13.76
CA HIS A 192 -4.95 3.28 13.78
C HIS A 192 -4.94 1.95 13.02
N VAL A 193 -3.97 1.74 12.14
CA VAL A 193 -3.67 0.43 11.54
C VAL A 193 -2.17 0.25 11.37
N ASP A 194 -1.67 -0.94 11.69
CA ASP A 194 -0.32 -1.37 11.31
C ASP A 194 -0.47 -2.45 10.23
N GLN A 195 -0.15 -2.11 8.99
CA GLN A 195 -0.29 -3.03 7.86
C GLN A 195 0.61 -4.29 7.98
N THR A 196 1.50 -4.32 8.96
CA THR A 196 2.34 -5.48 9.26
C THR A 196 1.73 -6.44 10.30
N ASP A 197 0.66 -6.04 11.00
CA ASP A 197 -0.02 -6.80 12.06
C ASP A 197 -1.52 -7.00 11.75
N ASP A 198 -1.87 -8.24 11.40
CA ASP A 198 -3.25 -8.64 11.03
C ASP A 198 -4.28 -8.31 12.13
N LYS A 199 -3.87 -8.29 13.41
CA LYS A 199 -4.78 -7.95 14.52
C LYS A 199 -5.26 -6.51 14.45
N THR A 200 -4.50 -5.61 13.85
CA THR A 200 -4.92 -4.20 13.72
C THR A 200 -5.99 -4.03 12.65
N PHE A 201 -5.99 -4.86 11.61
CA PHE A 201 -7.09 -4.94 10.65
C PHE A 201 -8.38 -5.46 11.32
N ASP A 202 -8.29 -6.45 12.21
CA ASP A 202 -9.47 -6.95 12.95
C ASP A 202 -10.12 -5.87 13.82
N LEU A 203 -9.30 -5.00 14.43
CA LEU A 203 -9.78 -3.85 15.20
C LEU A 203 -10.37 -2.78 14.30
N LEU A 204 -9.71 -2.47 13.18
CA LEU A 204 -10.20 -1.51 12.19
C LEU A 204 -11.56 -1.93 11.61
N ASN A 205 -11.71 -3.21 11.30
CA ASN A 205 -12.96 -3.82 10.81
C ASN A 205 -14.16 -3.57 11.73
N GLN A 206 -13.93 -3.53 13.05
CA GLN A 206 -14.99 -3.28 14.04
C GLN A 206 -15.43 -1.81 14.10
N GLN A 207 -14.61 -0.91 13.57
CA GLN A 207 -14.81 0.55 13.67
C GLN A 207 -15.30 1.16 12.35
N LEU A 208 -15.02 0.51 11.21
CA LEU A 208 -15.43 0.98 9.90
C LEU A 208 -16.86 0.53 9.54
N PRO A 209 -17.58 1.32 8.74
CA PRO A 209 -18.78 0.82 8.07
C PRO A 209 -18.41 -0.20 6.98
N ASN A 210 -19.42 -0.86 6.42
CA ASN A 210 -19.27 -1.68 5.22
C ASN A 210 -19.60 -0.88 3.94
N HIS A 211 -19.38 -1.49 2.78
CA HIS A 211 -19.81 -0.99 1.47
C HIS A 211 -19.11 0.30 1.05
N PHE A 212 -17.78 0.23 0.92
CA PHE A 212 -16.99 1.34 0.40
C PHE A 212 -17.10 1.48 -1.12
N ASP A 213 -17.16 2.73 -1.58
CA ASP A 213 -17.06 3.10 -2.99
C ASP A 213 -15.62 3.05 -3.48
N LEU A 214 -14.69 3.47 -2.62
CA LEU A 214 -13.26 3.52 -2.91
C LEU A 214 -12.46 3.23 -1.63
N MET A 215 -11.49 2.34 -1.72
CA MET A 215 -10.49 2.07 -0.69
C MET A 215 -9.10 2.18 -1.30
N ILE A 216 -8.20 2.93 -0.65
CA ILE A 216 -6.86 3.26 -1.15
C ILE A 216 -5.82 2.77 -0.14
N ASP A 217 -4.73 2.20 -0.62
CA ASP A 217 -3.51 1.97 0.15
C ASP A 217 -2.37 2.82 -0.40
N ASP A 218 -2.03 3.84 0.37
CA ASP A 218 -0.91 4.77 0.19
C ASP A 218 -0.03 4.79 1.48
N GLY A 219 0.09 3.64 2.15
CA GLY A 219 0.72 3.52 3.46
C GLY A 219 2.21 3.15 3.42
N LEU A 220 2.53 1.88 3.65
CA LEU A 220 3.92 1.43 3.86
C LEU A 220 4.70 1.22 2.54
N HIS A 221 4.01 1.04 1.41
CA HIS A 221 4.59 0.68 0.10
C HIS A 221 5.47 -0.58 0.11
N ALA A 222 5.17 -1.50 1.02
CA ALA A 222 5.80 -2.82 1.09
C ALA A 222 4.85 -3.87 0.53
N PRO A 223 5.24 -4.71 -0.44
CA PRO A 223 4.32 -5.63 -1.10
C PRO A 223 3.49 -6.49 -0.15
N ASN A 224 4.09 -7.02 0.92
CA ASN A 224 3.37 -7.82 1.91
C ASN A 224 2.32 -7.02 2.70
N ALA A 225 2.59 -5.75 2.99
CA ALA A 225 1.62 -4.85 3.63
C ALA A 225 0.49 -4.48 2.66
N ASN A 226 0.84 -4.22 1.39
CA ASN A 226 -0.15 -3.88 0.38
C ASN A 226 -1.10 -5.05 0.06
N VAL A 227 -0.59 -6.29 0.02
CA VAL A 227 -1.44 -7.47 -0.18
C VAL A 227 -2.42 -7.66 0.98
N ARG A 228 -2.01 -7.38 2.23
CA ARG A 228 -2.91 -7.41 3.39
C ARG A 228 -3.99 -6.35 3.30
N ALA A 229 -3.61 -5.12 2.93
CA ALA A 229 -4.56 -4.03 2.71
C ALA A 229 -5.56 -4.39 1.59
N LEU A 230 -5.08 -4.89 0.46
CA LEU A 230 -5.96 -5.34 -0.64
C LEU A 230 -6.94 -6.41 -0.15
N ASN A 231 -6.47 -7.44 0.55
CA ASN A 231 -7.34 -8.48 1.08
C ASN A 231 -8.43 -7.91 2.01
N PHE A 232 -8.08 -6.95 2.86
CA PHE A 232 -9.04 -6.22 3.67
C PHE A 232 -10.05 -5.46 2.79
N PHE A 233 -9.58 -4.73 1.77
CA PHE A 233 -10.43 -3.91 0.89
C PHE A 233 -11.44 -4.74 0.10
N LEU A 234 -11.02 -5.88 -0.47
CA LEU A 234 -11.90 -6.72 -1.28
C LEU A 234 -13.12 -7.24 -0.50
N SER A 235 -13.00 -7.39 0.82
CA SER A 235 -14.13 -7.77 1.68
C SER A 235 -15.09 -6.63 2.04
N HIS A 236 -14.70 -5.38 1.79
CA HIS A 236 -15.41 -4.17 2.22
C HIS A 236 -16.00 -3.35 1.07
N ILE A 237 -15.41 -3.43 -0.13
CA ILE A 237 -15.92 -2.72 -1.31
C ILE A 237 -17.26 -3.29 -1.76
N LYS A 238 -18.20 -2.40 -2.10
CA LYS A 238 -19.49 -2.77 -2.68
C LYS A 238 -19.37 -3.16 -4.14
N VAL A 239 -20.42 -3.74 -4.71
CA VAL A 239 -20.53 -3.90 -6.17
C VAL A 239 -20.41 -2.52 -6.84
N GLY A 240 -19.50 -2.41 -7.81
CA GLY A 240 -19.11 -1.16 -8.46
C GLY A 240 -18.02 -0.36 -7.73
N GLY A 241 -17.68 -0.74 -6.49
CA GLY A 241 -16.63 -0.12 -5.69
C GLY A 241 -15.22 -0.57 -6.10
N TRP A 242 -14.23 0.22 -5.70
CA TRP A 242 -12.84 0.09 -6.10
C TRP A 242 -11.88 -0.05 -4.92
N ALA A 243 -10.86 -0.88 -5.08
CA ALA A 243 -9.68 -0.95 -4.24
C ALA A 243 -8.46 -0.53 -5.08
N VAL A 244 -7.62 0.37 -4.56
CA VAL A 244 -6.44 0.91 -5.26
C VAL A 244 -5.22 0.79 -4.36
N ILE A 245 -4.12 0.27 -4.91
CA ILE A 245 -2.80 0.26 -4.27
C ILE A 245 -1.91 1.24 -5.04
N GLU A 246 -1.37 2.23 -4.34
CA GLU A 246 -0.48 3.25 -4.90
C GLU A 246 1.01 2.90 -4.73
N ASP A 247 1.87 3.66 -5.41
CA ASP A 247 3.33 3.67 -5.22
C ASP A 247 4.00 2.29 -5.34
N ILE A 248 3.56 1.52 -6.34
CA ILE A 248 4.16 0.23 -6.68
C ILE A 248 5.49 0.46 -7.38
N GLY A 249 6.56 -0.13 -6.86
CA GLY A 249 7.85 -0.17 -7.57
C GLY A 249 7.84 -1.14 -8.75
N GLU A 250 8.53 -0.80 -9.85
CA GLU A 250 8.63 -1.68 -11.04
C GLU A 250 9.05 -3.12 -10.71
N PRO A 251 10.02 -3.40 -9.80
CA PRO A 251 10.37 -4.78 -9.42
C PRO A 251 9.22 -5.57 -8.76
N ALA A 252 8.20 -4.89 -8.24
CA ALA A 252 7.04 -5.52 -7.61
C ALA A 252 5.90 -5.81 -8.58
N ILE A 253 5.95 -5.38 -9.85
CA ILE A 253 4.93 -5.68 -10.87
C ILE A 253 4.53 -7.17 -10.90
N PRO A 254 5.45 -8.14 -10.84
CA PRO A 254 5.08 -9.56 -10.88
C PRO A 254 4.19 -10.01 -9.71
N VAL A 255 4.22 -9.31 -8.57
CA VAL A 255 3.28 -9.54 -7.45
C VAL A 255 1.84 -9.26 -7.90
N TRP A 256 1.64 -8.14 -8.58
CA TRP A 256 0.32 -7.65 -9.00
C TRP A 256 -0.20 -8.36 -10.24
N GLU A 257 0.68 -8.79 -11.13
CA GLU A 257 0.33 -9.73 -12.20
C GLU A 257 -0.19 -11.05 -11.62
N LEU A 258 0.53 -11.63 -10.65
CA LEU A 258 0.12 -12.86 -9.98
C LEU A 258 -1.23 -12.68 -9.31
N ILE A 259 -1.40 -11.65 -8.49
CA ILE A 259 -2.65 -11.38 -7.77
C ILE A 259 -3.80 -11.18 -8.74
N GLY A 260 -3.67 -10.30 -9.72
CA GLY A 260 -4.74 -10.05 -10.69
C GLY A 260 -5.13 -11.29 -11.50
N SER A 261 -4.17 -12.20 -11.76
CA SER A 261 -4.45 -13.46 -12.46
C SER A 261 -5.30 -14.44 -11.65
N ILE A 262 -5.26 -14.37 -10.31
CA ILE A 262 -5.94 -15.32 -9.41
C ILE A 262 -7.14 -14.71 -8.71
N LEU A 263 -7.49 -13.45 -8.98
CA LEU A 263 -8.69 -12.83 -8.43
C LEU A 263 -9.95 -13.60 -8.85
N PRO A 264 -10.94 -13.77 -7.96
CA PRO A 264 -12.24 -14.33 -8.32
C PRO A 264 -12.94 -13.52 -9.42
N ALA A 265 -13.86 -14.16 -10.16
CA ALA A 265 -14.57 -13.55 -11.28
C ALA A 265 -15.48 -12.36 -10.90
N GLU A 266 -15.76 -12.16 -9.60
CA GLU A 266 -16.45 -10.98 -9.07
C GLU A 266 -15.59 -9.71 -9.06
N PHE A 267 -14.29 -9.84 -9.38
CA PHE A 267 -13.36 -8.73 -9.44
C PHE A 267 -12.70 -8.60 -10.81
N GLU A 268 -12.58 -7.37 -11.28
CA GLU A 268 -11.77 -6.99 -12.43
C GLU A 268 -10.58 -6.17 -11.94
N SER A 269 -9.39 -6.43 -12.47
CA SER A 269 -8.19 -5.71 -12.07
C SER A 269 -7.32 -5.30 -13.25
N ALA A 270 -6.61 -4.19 -13.08
CA ALA A 270 -5.58 -3.75 -14.01
C ALA A 270 -4.43 -3.07 -13.25
N ILE A 271 -3.25 -3.10 -13.87
CA ILE A 271 -2.12 -2.26 -13.49
C ILE A 271 -2.27 -0.94 -14.25
N TYR A 272 -2.29 0.17 -13.53
CA TYR A 272 -2.32 1.50 -14.12
C TYR A 272 -0.95 2.14 -13.98
N ARG A 273 -0.43 2.79 -15.03
CA ARG A 273 0.89 3.42 -14.94
C ARG A 273 0.97 4.78 -15.62
N THR A 274 1.89 5.58 -15.11
CA THR A 274 2.52 6.69 -15.83
C THR A 274 3.96 6.31 -16.16
N GLU A 275 4.75 7.28 -16.63
CA GLU A 275 6.21 7.15 -16.75
C GLU A 275 6.92 6.97 -15.40
N LYS A 276 6.30 7.37 -14.29
CA LYS A 276 6.97 7.44 -12.97
C LYS A 276 6.24 6.74 -11.84
N ALA A 277 4.98 6.38 -12.04
CA ALA A 277 4.13 5.84 -10.99
C ALA A 277 3.33 4.64 -11.50
N ILE A 278 3.12 3.67 -10.61
CA ILE A 278 2.40 2.43 -10.91
C ILE A 278 1.38 2.20 -9.79
N LEU A 279 0.16 1.90 -10.19
CA LEU A 279 -0.94 1.53 -9.31
C LEU A 279 -1.48 0.16 -9.73
N PHE A 280 -2.08 -0.54 -8.78
CA PHE A 280 -2.89 -1.71 -9.04
C PHE A 280 -4.29 -1.42 -8.53
N ALA A 281 -5.29 -1.50 -9.40
CA ALA A 281 -6.67 -1.26 -9.02
C ALA A 281 -7.56 -2.45 -9.32
N VAL A 282 -8.51 -2.70 -8.43
CA VAL A 282 -9.48 -3.77 -8.49
C VAL A 282 -10.88 -3.18 -8.34
N LYS A 283 -11.78 -3.52 -9.26
CA LYS A 283 -13.20 -3.17 -9.21
C LYS A 283 -14.01 -4.42 -8.90
N ARG A 284 -14.96 -4.33 -7.99
CA ARG A 284 -15.97 -5.39 -7.81
C ARG A 284 -17.09 -5.23 -8.83
N VAL A 285 -17.40 -6.28 -9.58
CA VAL A 285 -18.39 -6.24 -10.68
C VAL A 285 -19.69 -6.97 -10.39
N ASN A 286 -19.72 -7.88 -9.42
CA ASN A 286 -20.95 -8.55 -8.96
C ASN A 286 -20.94 -8.88 -7.46
#